data_AF-A0A352D604-F1
#
_entry.id   AF-A0A352D604-F1
#
_cell.length_a   1.000
_cell.length_b   1.000
_cell.length_c   1.000
_cell.angle_alpha   90.00
_cell.angle_beta   90.00
_cell.angle_gamma   90.00
#
_symmetry.space_group_name_H-M   'P 1'
#
loop_
_entity.id
_entity.type
_entity.pdbx_description
1 polymer ?
#
loop_
_entity_poly.entity_id
_entity_poly.type
_entity_poly.pdbx_seq_one_letter_code
_entity_poly.pdbx_strand_id
1 'polypeptide(L)'
;MAAKEEGGVSLGISPAATEYEHVNDYGLPLEYLDLIIYTGFGYSGRNLLLTRSSDAVLIGCGRIGTINEFTIAFEDGKPVGILEGEWETDEVIKTIIEKGHRGNPKVVYDSNPKKLVEKVLELVKKDKLEGYRVYKNPDHGGEGRKRVM
;
A
#
# COMPACT_ATOMS: atom_id res chain seq x y z
N MET A 1 9.14 11.32 -14.74
CA MET A 1 8.47 11.33 -13.42
C MET A 1 7.15 10.57 -13.57
N ALA A 2 6.44 10.25 -12.47
CA ALA A 2 5.18 9.50 -12.52
C ALA A 2 3.98 10.42 -12.28
N ALA A 3 3.27 10.27 -11.16
CA ALA A 3 2.07 11.05 -10.84
C ALA A 3 2.25 12.57 -10.96
N LYS A 4 3.44 13.09 -10.64
CA LYS A 4 3.76 14.52 -10.68
C LYS A 4 3.71 15.13 -12.08
N GLU A 5 4.10 14.37 -13.11
CA GLU A 5 4.01 14.83 -14.51
C GLU A 5 2.55 15.00 -14.97
N GLU A 6 1.63 14.26 -14.34
CA GLU A 6 0.19 14.33 -14.58
C GLU A 6 -0.54 15.24 -13.56
N GLY A 7 0.21 16.09 -12.82
CA GLY A 7 -0.34 17.02 -11.82
C GLY A 7 -0.83 16.37 -10.52
N GLY A 8 -0.48 15.10 -10.28
CA GLY A 8 -0.74 14.39 -9.04
C GLY A 8 0.24 14.76 -7.92
N VAL A 9 -0.19 14.54 -6.67
CA VAL A 9 0.63 14.77 -5.47
C VAL A 9 1.40 13.49 -5.12
N SER A 10 2.70 13.62 -4.87
CA SER A 10 3.57 12.53 -4.45
C SER A 10 4.08 12.74 -3.01
N LEU A 11 3.81 11.78 -2.14
CA LEU A 11 4.21 11.82 -0.73
C LEU A 11 5.19 10.68 -0.44
N GLY A 12 6.32 11.01 0.17
CA GLY A 12 7.28 10.02 0.66
C GLY A 12 7.11 9.75 2.14
N ILE A 13 7.14 8.49 2.55
CA ILE A 13 7.30 8.12 3.96
C ILE A 13 8.68 7.48 4.13
N SER A 14 9.55 8.15 4.88
CA SER A 14 10.95 7.81 5.05
C SER A 14 11.20 6.97 6.31
N PRO A 15 12.09 5.96 6.25
CA PRO A 15 12.53 5.22 7.44
C PRO A 15 13.38 6.09 8.39
N ALA A 16 14.05 7.11 7.87
CA ALA A 16 14.88 8.03 8.61
C ALA A 16 14.07 8.93 9.55
N ALA A 17 14.67 9.37 10.65
CA ALA A 17 14.17 10.36 11.59
C ALA A 17 14.42 11.80 11.15
N THR A 18 15.39 12.02 10.25
CA THR A 18 15.74 13.35 9.74
C THR A 18 16.04 13.32 8.23
N GLU A 19 16.01 14.49 7.60
CA GLU A 19 16.45 14.66 6.20
C GLU A 19 17.92 14.28 6.03
N TYR A 20 18.78 14.63 6.99
CA TYR A 20 20.20 14.27 6.95
C TYR A 20 20.38 12.75 6.89
N GLU A 21 19.73 12.00 7.78
CA GLU A 21 19.79 10.54 7.80
C GLU A 21 19.16 9.94 6.52
N HIS A 22 18.07 10.51 6.02
CA HIS A 22 17.42 10.06 4.78
C HIS A 22 18.38 10.08 3.57
N VAL A 23 19.13 11.17 3.42
CA VAL A 23 20.06 11.34 2.30
C VAL A 23 21.37 10.61 2.55
N ASN A 24 21.99 10.79 3.72
CA ASN A 24 23.37 10.35 3.96
C ASN A 24 23.47 8.89 4.39
N ASP A 25 22.51 8.40 5.20
CA ASP A 25 22.58 7.06 5.78
C ASP A 25 21.76 6.07 4.94
N TYR A 26 20.57 6.48 4.49
CA TYR A 26 19.70 5.66 3.65
C TYR A 26 19.92 5.86 2.14
N GLY A 27 20.59 6.93 1.71
CA GLY A 27 20.84 7.18 0.28
C GLY A 27 19.58 7.46 -0.54
N LEU A 28 18.54 8.01 0.08
CA LEU A 28 17.23 8.23 -0.55
C LEU A 28 17.11 9.63 -1.17
N PRO A 29 16.41 9.78 -2.30
CA PRO A 29 16.31 11.05 -3.02
C PRO A 29 15.30 12.00 -2.38
N LEU A 30 15.61 13.30 -2.42
CA LEU A 30 14.66 14.38 -2.07
C LEU A 30 13.83 14.85 -3.26
N GLU A 31 14.29 14.56 -4.48
CA GLU A 31 13.62 14.96 -5.70
C GLU A 31 12.32 14.17 -5.93
N TYR A 32 11.41 14.73 -6.73
CA TYR A 32 10.17 14.08 -7.21
C TYR A 32 9.05 13.89 -6.18
N LEU A 33 9.28 14.23 -4.92
CA LEU A 33 8.28 14.21 -3.84
C LEU A 33 7.82 15.64 -3.53
N ASP A 34 6.54 15.82 -3.23
CA ASP A 34 5.98 17.11 -2.78
C ASP A 34 6.13 17.28 -1.26
N LEU A 35 6.16 16.16 -0.53
CA LEU A 35 6.37 16.13 0.91
C LEU A 35 7.06 14.81 1.30
N ILE A 36 7.96 14.89 2.27
CA ILE A 36 8.58 13.72 2.90
C ILE A 36 8.25 13.73 4.39
N ILE A 37 7.74 12.61 4.89
CA ILE A 37 7.51 12.36 6.31
C ILE A 37 8.67 11.51 6.83
N TYR A 38 9.51 12.10 7.68
CA TYR A 38 10.60 11.39 8.38
C TYR A 38 10.04 10.71 9.63
N THR A 39 9.98 9.37 9.61
CA THR A 39 9.31 8.62 10.68
C THR A 39 10.23 8.20 11.81
N GLY A 40 11.53 7.99 11.55
CA GLY A 40 12.48 7.43 12.50
C GLY A 40 12.19 5.98 12.93
N PHE A 41 11.31 5.27 12.21
CA PHE A 41 10.90 3.91 12.56
C PHE A 41 11.61 2.80 11.76
N GLY A 42 12.66 3.15 11.02
CA GLY A 42 13.36 2.21 10.16
C GLY A 42 12.44 1.60 9.10
N TYR A 43 12.86 0.51 8.46
CA TYR A 43 12.09 -0.08 7.37
C TYR A 43 10.74 -0.64 7.82
N SER A 44 10.71 -1.50 8.85
CA SER A 44 9.47 -2.20 9.24
C SER A 44 8.39 -1.24 9.73
N GLY A 45 8.75 -0.25 10.57
CA GLY A 45 7.76 0.71 11.06
C GLY A 45 7.33 1.71 10.00
N ARG A 46 8.23 2.11 9.09
CA ARG A 46 7.86 2.91 7.91
C ARG A 46 6.87 2.16 7.04
N ASN A 47 7.12 0.89 6.74
CA ASN A 47 6.25 0.08 5.87
C ASN A 47 4.82 -0.01 6.43
N LEU A 48 4.70 -0.16 7.75
CA LEU A 48 3.41 -0.11 8.44
C LEU A 48 2.72 1.23 8.20
N LEU A 49 3.38 2.35 8.49
CA LEU A 49 2.79 3.69 8.31
C LEU A 49 2.40 3.96 6.86
N LEU A 50 3.27 3.64 5.91
CA LEU A 50 3.01 3.77 4.46
C LEU A 50 1.76 3.01 4.06
N THR A 51 1.72 1.72 4.42
CA THR A 51 0.62 0.84 4.06
C THR A 51 -0.69 1.25 4.74
N ARG A 52 -0.66 1.70 6.01
CA ARG A 52 -1.87 2.14 6.73
C ARG A 52 -2.44 3.45 6.20
N SER A 53 -1.59 4.32 5.69
CA SER A 53 -1.97 5.64 5.18
C SER A 53 -2.62 5.61 3.79
N SER A 54 -2.69 4.44 3.14
CA SER A 54 -3.26 4.30 1.80
C SER A 54 -4.70 3.76 1.80
N ASP A 55 -5.47 4.07 0.77
CA ASP A 55 -6.76 3.40 0.52
C ASP A 55 -6.58 2.00 -0.12
N ALA A 56 -5.50 1.83 -0.89
CA ALA A 56 -5.11 0.58 -1.56
C ALA A 56 -3.59 0.53 -1.75
N VAL A 57 -3.06 -0.64 -2.11
CA VAL A 57 -1.63 -0.85 -2.38
C VAL A 57 -1.46 -1.47 -3.77
N LEU A 58 -0.52 -0.92 -4.55
CA LEU A 58 -0.06 -1.52 -5.80
C LEU A 58 1.35 -2.06 -5.58
N ILE A 59 1.58 -3.29 -6.03
CA ILE A 59 2.83 -4.03 -5.83
C ILE A 59 3.37 -4.43 -7.20
N GLY A 60 4.64 -4.11 -7.46
CA GLY A 60 5.38 -4.58 -8.62
C GLY A 60 6.59 -5.42 -8.20
N CYS A 61 7.72 -5.24 -8.89
CA CYS A 61 8.96 -5.87 -8.49
C CYS A 61 9.43 -5.41 -7.09
N GLY A 62 10.04 -6.33 -6.34
CA GLY A 62 10.44 -6.05 -4.98
C GLY A 62 11.16 -7.19 -4.28
N ARG A 63 11.57 -6.92 -3.04
CA ARG A 63 12.26 -7.90 -2.15
C ARG A 63 11.52 -7.97 -0.82
N ILE A 64 12.21 -8.40 0.24
CA ILE A 64 11.65 -8.58 1.58
C ILE A 64 10.81 -7.39 2.10
N GLY A 65 11.22 -6.15 1.81
CA GLY A 65 10.45 -4.96 2.19
C GLY A 65 9.08 -4.89 1.52
N THR A 66 9.01 -5.16 0.23
CA THR A 66 7.77 -5.22 -0.56
C THR A 66 6.86 -6.36 -0.10
N ILE A 67 7.43 -7.51 0.23
CA ILE A 67 6.68 -8.63 0.82
C ILE A 67 6.11 -8.25 2.20
N ASN A 68 6.86 -7.48 3.00
CA ASN A 68 6.34 -6.96 4.27
C ASN A 68 5.20 -5.96 4.09
N GLU A 69 5.28 -5.06 3.11
CA GLU A 69 4.17 -4.14 2.76
C GLU A 69 2.93 -4.93 2.27
N PHE A 70 3.13 -5.97 1.46
CA PHE A 70 2.08 -6.89 1.05
C PHE A 70 1.37 -7.52 2.25
N THR A 71 2.11 -8.14 3.17
CA THR A 71 1.49 -8.87 4.30
C THR A 71 0.75 -7.94 5.24
N ILE A 72 1.23 -6.71 5.44
CA ILE A 72 0.50 -5.68 6.19
C ILE A 72 -0.81 -5.34 5.47
N ALA A 73 -0.76 -5.02 4.17
CA ALA A 73 -1.96 -4.67 3.40
C ALA A 73 -2.99 -5.82 3.38
N PHE A 74 -2.50 -7.05 3.28
CA PHE A 74 -3.28 -8.28 3.26
C PHE A 74 -4.02 -8.52 4.58
N GLU A 75 -3.31 -8.51 5.71
CA GLU A 75 -3.91 -8.73 7.05
C GLU A 75 -4.96 -7.67 7.37
N ASP A 76 -4.70 -6.47 6.88
CA ASP A 76 -5.57 -5.34 7.03
C ASP A 76 -6.65 -5.22 5.96
N GLY A 77 -6.91 -6.28 5.18
CA GLY A 77 -8.03 -6.39 4.24
C GLY A 77 -8.15 -5.26 3.23
N LYS A 78 -7.04 -4.60 2.88
CA LYS A 78 -7.03 -3.52 1.88
C LYS A 78 -7.14 -4.12 0.47
N PRO A 79 -7.67 -3.36 -0.51
CA PRO A 79 -7.46 -3.67 -1.91
C PRO A 79 -5.98 -3.68 -2.26
N VAL A 80 -5.52 -4.75 -2.90
CA VAL A 80 -4.13 -4.93 -3.33
C VAL A 80 -4.12 -5.31 -4.80
N GLY A 81 -3.40 -4.54 -5.62
CA GLY A 81 -3.10 -4.90 -6.99
C GLY A 81 -1.67 -5.39 -7.13
N ILE A 82 -1.48 -6.57 -7.71
CA ILE A 82 -0.17 -7.16 -7.96
C ILE A 82 0.08 -7.12 -9.47
N LEU A 83 1.12 -6.39 -9.85
CA LEU A 83 1.59 -6.30 -11.22
C LEU A 83 2.44 -7.56 -11.51
N GLU A 84 1.99 -8.34 -12.48
CA GLU A 84 2.70 -9.53 -12.96
C GLU A 84 3.75 -9.13 -14.00
N GLY A 85 4.93 -9.74 -13.94
CA GLY A 85 6.05 -9.36 -14.80
C GLY A 85 7.15 -10.42 -14.84
N GLU A 86 8.36 -10.00 -15.24
CA GLU A 86 9.53 -10.91 -15.34
C GLU A 86 10.25 -11.15 -14.00
N TRP A 87 9.74 -10.57 -12.91
CA TRP A 87 10.28 -10.74 -11.57
C TRP A 87 9.63 -11.92 -10.84
N GLU A 88 10.20 -12.32 -9.70
CA GLU A 88 9.67 -13.43 -8.90
C GLU A 88 8.69 -12.98 -7.79
N THR A 89 8.56 -11.67 -7.57
CA THR A 89 7.82 -11.11 -6.43
C THR A 89 6.36 -11.54 -6.40
N ASP A 90 5.69 -11.54 -7.55
CA ASP A 90 4.29 -11.96 -7.71
C ASP A 90 4.10 -13.45 -7.45
N GLU A 91 5.01 -14.31 -7.93
CA GLU A 91 4.98 -15.75 -7.64
C GLU A 91 5.22 -16.06 -6.15
N VAL A 92 6.11 -15.32 -5.50
CA VAL A 92 6.30 -15.40 -4.04
C VAL A 92 5.01 -15.01 -3.32
N ILE A 93 4.34 -13.95 -3.74
CA ILE A 93 3.07 -13.53 -3.14
C ILE A 93 1.96 -14.56 -3.36
N LYS A 94 1.82 -15.11 -4.58
CA LYS A 94 0.88 -16.21 -4.86
C LYS A 94 1.11 -17.37 -3.90
N THR A 95 2.36 -17.79 -3.73
CA THR A 95 2.75 -18.86 -2.80
C THR A 95 2.36 -18.52 -1.35
N ILE A 96 2.60 -17.29 -0.90
CA ILE A 96 2.22 -16.84 0.46
C ILE A 96 0.71 -16.95 0.66
N ILE A 97 -0.10 -16.51 -0.31
CA ILE A 97 -1.57 -16.59 -0.21
C ILE A 97 -2.04 -18.04 -0.18
N GLU A 98 -1.53 -18.87 -1.09
CA GLU A 98 -1.89 -20.30 -1.17
C GLU A 98 -1.55 -21.07 0.11
N LYS A 99 -0.40 -20.77 0.72
CA LYS A 99 0.07 -21.43 1.96
C LYS A 99 -0.39 -20.74 3.23
N GLY A 100 -0.88 -19.51 3.15
CA GLY A 100 -1.28 -18.71 4.30
C GLY A 100 -2.60 -19.14 4.95
N HIS A 101 -3.37 -20.03 4.30
CA HIS A 101 -4.66 -20.55 4.77
C HIS A 101 -5.69 -19.46 5.13
N ARG A 102 -5.52 -18.27 4.57
CA ARG A 102 -6.41 -17.12 4.71
C ARG A 102 -6.66 -16.56 3.32
N GLY A 103 -7.91 -16.30 2.99
CA GLY A 103 -8.28 -15.66 1.72
C GLY A 103 -8.48 -14.16 1.89
N ASN A 104 -8.08 -13.38 0.89
CA ASN A 104 -8.49 -11.98 0.77
C ASN A 104 -9.05 -11.76 -0.65
N PRO A 105 -10.38 -11.57 -0.80
CA PRO A 105 -11.00 -11.43 -2.12
C PRO A 105 -10.65 -10.11 -2.82
N LYS A 106 -9.90 -9.22 -2.17
CA LYS A 106 -9.52 -7.89 -2.69
C LYS A 106 -8.09 -7.85 -3.22
N VAL A 107 -7.44 -9.01 -3.38
CA VAL A 107 -6.16 -9.12 -4.09
C VAL A 107 -6.44 -9.43 -5.55
N VAL A 108 -5.97 -8.57 -6.46
CA VAL A 108 -6.14 -8.71 -7.91
C VAL A 108 -4.79 -8.70 -8.63
N TYR A 109 -4.73 -9.43 -9.74
CA TYR A 109 -3.53 -9.55 -10.57
C TYR A 109 -3.82 -9.03 -11.99
N ASP A 110 -2.81 -8.44 -12.62
CA ASP A 110 -2.78 -8.12 -14.04
C ASP A 110 -1.34 -7.78 -14.45
N SER A 111 -0.94 -8.14 -15.67
CA SER A 111 0.34 -7.72 -16.25
C SER A 111 0.25 -6.35 -16.96
N ASN A 112 -0.96 -5.86 -17.23
CA ASN A 112 -1.19 -4.52 -17.76
C ASN A 112 -1.42 -3.52 -16.62
N PRO A 113 -0.54 -2.51 -16.44
CA PRO A 113 -0.64 -1.59 -15.31
C PRO A 113 -1.93 -0.77 -15.33
N LYS A 114 -2.43 -0.38 -16.50
CA LYS A 114 -3.67 0.40 -16.61
C LYS A 114 -4.88 -0.42 -16.13
N LYS A 115 -5.00 -1.67 -16.59
CA LYS A 115 -6.07 -2.57 -16.15
C LYS A 115 -5.97 -2.90 -14.66
N LEU A 116 -4.75 -3.06 -14.14
CA LEU A 116 -4.53 -3.29 -12.71
C LEU A 116 -5.08 -2.13 -11.88
N VAL A 117 -4.75 -0.89 -12.25
CA VAL A 117 -5.25 0.30 -11.56
C VAL A 117 -6.78 0.39 -11.66
N GLU A 118 -7.38 0.12 -12.82
CA GLU A 118 -8.84 0.12 -12.99
C GLU A 118 -9.52 -0.87 -12.02
N LYS A 119 -9.04 -2.12 -11.95
CA LYS A 119 -9.55 -3.15 -11.02
C LYS A 119 -9.45 -2.71 -9.56
N VAL A 120 -8.31 -2.15 -9.16
CA VAL A 120 -8.10 -1.69 -7.77
C VAL A 120 -9.00 -0.51 -7.43
N LEU A 121 -9.22 0.43 -8.36
CA LEU A 121 -10.11 1.56 -8.15
C LEU A 121 -11.57 1.14 -7.91
N GLU A 122 -12.04 0.09 -8.59
CA GLU A 122 -13.37 -0.47 -8.35
C GLU A 122 -13.51 -1.00 -6.91
N LEU A 123 -12.51 -1.73 -6.43
CA LEU A 123 -12.47 -2.24 -5.05
C LEU A 123 -12.43 -1.09 -4.03
N VAL A 124 -11.63 -0.05 -4.26
CA VAL A 124 -11.57 1.12 -3.38
C VAL A 124 -12.91 1.84 -3.30
N LYS A 125 -13.60 2.03 -4.44
CA LYS A 125 -14.93 2.66 -4.46
C LYS A 125 -15.93 1.85 -3.62
N LYS A 126 -15.92 0.53 -3.77
CA LYS A 126 -16.76 -0.38 -2.98
C LYS A 126 -16.47 -0.27 -1.49
N ASP A 127 -15.19 -0.32 -1.10
CA ASP A 127 -14.77 -0.22 0.31
C ASP A 127 -15.16 1.10 0.96
N LYS A 128 -15.08 2.21 0.23
CA LYS A 128 -15.50 3.53 0.72
C LYS A 128 -17.02 3.62 0.93
N LEU A 129 -17.82 2.93 0.12
CA LEU A 129 -19.28 2.88 0.26
C LEU A 129 -19.73 1.97 1.42
N GLU A 130 -19.05 0.84 1.60
CA GLU A 130 -19.35 -0.13 2.67
C GLU A 130 -18.81 0.30 4.05
N GLY A 131 -18.01 1.37 4.10
CA GLY A 131 -17.46 1.91 5.34
C GLY A 131 -16.39 1.01 5.94
N TYR A 132 -15.42 0.60 5.12
CA TYR A 132 -14.35 -0.32 5.50
C TYR A 132 -13.68 0.03 6.84
N ARG A 133 -13.57 -0.96 7.72
CA ARG A 133 -12.93 -0.85 9.04
C ARG A 133 -11.84 -1.89 9.18
N VAL A 134 -10.64 -1.43 9.53
CA VAL A 134 -9.54 -2.31 9.94
C VAL A 134 -9.82 -2.90 11.32
N TYR A 135 -10.34 -2.08 12.24
CA TYR A 135 -10.73 -2.50 13.58
C TYR A 135 -12.20 -2.15 13.85
N LYS A 136 -12.93 -3.09 14.44
CA LYS A 136 -14.27 -2.80 15.01
C LYS A 136 -14.07 -2.16 16.38
N ASN A 137 -14.53 -0.94 16.56
CA ASN A 137 -14.60 -0.34 17.90
C ASN A 137 -15.69 -1.07 18.71
N PRO A 138 -15.35 -1.75 19.82
CA PRO A 138 -16.33 -2.48 20.63
C PRO A 138 -17.28 -1.53 21.39
N ASP A 139 -16.86 -0.30 21.68
CA ASP A 139 -17.63 0.65 22.52
C ASP A 139 -18.77 1.33 21.76
N HIS A 140 -18.70 1.30 20.43
CA HIS A 140 -19.72 1.85 19.55
C HIS A 140 -20.05 0.83 18.47
N GLY A 141 -21.17 0.14 18.62
CA GLY A 141 -21.79 -0.71 17.59
C GLY A 141 -22.21 0.16 16.40
N GLY A 142 -21.25 0.64 15.62
CA GLY A 142 -21.47 1.68 14.64
C GLY A 142 -22.24 1.13 13.45
N GLU A 143 -23.53 1.39 13.37
CA GLU A 143 -24.22 1.55 12.10
C GLU A 143 -23.40 2.55 11.27
N GLY A 144 -22.89 2.12 10.12
CA GLY A 144 -22.02 2.93 9.28
C GLY A 144 -22.75 4.22 8.89
N ARG A 145 -22.30 5.37 9.40
CA ARG A 145 -22.69 6.65 8.83
C ARG A 145 -22.25 6.62 7.36
N LYS A 146 -23.22 6.68 6.43
CA LYS A 146 -22.93 6.87 5.01
C LYS A 146 -21.99 8.06 4.89
N ARG A 147 -20.81 7.86 4.30
CA ARG A 147 -19.94 8.98 3.93
C ARG A 147 -20.73 9.87 2.97
N VAL A 148 -20.88 11.14 3.31
CA VAL A 148 -21.34 12.17 2.38
C VAL A 148 -20.20 12.35 1.39
N MET A 149 -20.44 11.96 0.13
CA MET A 149 -19.55 12.29 -0.99
C MET A 149 -19.69 13.78 -1.30
#